data_AF-A0A2U3L9D8-F1
#
_entry.id   AF-A0A2U3L9D8-F1
#
_cell.length_a   1.000
_cell.length_b   1.000
_cell.length_c   1.000
_cell.angle_alpha   90.00
_cell.angle_beta   90.00
_cell.angle_gamma   90.00
#
_symmetry.space_group_name_H-M   'P 1'
#
loop_
_entity.id
_entity.type
_entity.pdbx_description
1 polymer ?
#
loop_
_entity_poly.entity_id
_entity_poly.type
_entity_poly.pdbx_seq_one_letter_code
_entity_poly.pdbx_strand_id
1 'polypeptide(L)'
;MKKGMILYVTEGREDVPEQAADELIEAARSLGVTEVSVASCEEDAVSGWWRLITRGMQQVFFVTASYDAVPGRFESRSTPVRLYG
;
A
#
# COMPACT_ATOMS: atom_id res chain seq x y z
N MET A 1 -13.71 -10.75 -6.79
CA MET A 1 -12.97 -9.77 -7.59
C MET A 1 -11.66 -9.47 -6.88
N LYS A 2 -10.50 -9.64 -7.54
CA LYS A 2 -9.18 -9.50 -6.89
C LYS A 2 -8.77 -8.02 -6.83
N LYS A 3 -8.43 -7.51 -5.65
CA LYS A 3 -8.05 -6.11 -5.44
C LYS A 3 -6.59 -6.03 -4.96
N GLY A 4 -5.80 -5.19 -5.59
CA GLY A 4 -4.47 -4.81 -5.14
C GLY A 4 -4.46 -3.41 -4.55
N MET A 5 -3.51 -3.12 -3.67
CA MET A 5 -3.29 -1.79 -3.11
C MET A 5 -1.80 -1.43 -3.14
N ILE A 6 -1.51 -0.20 -3.51
CA ILE A 6 -0.19 0.42 -3.41
C ILE A 6 -0.26 1.43 -2.28
N LEU A 7 0.57 1.24 -1.25
CA LEU A 7 0.74 2.17 -0.16
C LEU A 7 2.00 2.99 -0.39
N TYR A 8 1.83 4.25 -0.74
CA TYR A 8 2.91 5.19 -0.97
C TYR A 8 3.26 5.93 0.32
N VAL A 9 4.35 5.53 0.95
CA VAL A 9 4.84 6.11 2.21
C VAL A 9 5.66 7.35 1.90
N THR A 10 5.10 8.51 2.26
CA THR A 10 5.68 9.84 2.02
C THR A 10 6.66 10.27 3.11
N GLU A 11 6.50 9.77 4.34
CA GLU A 11 7.29 10.14 5.52
C GLU A 11 7.42 8.94 6.47
N GLY A 12 8.53 8.86 7.23
CA GLY A 12 8.75 7.85 8.27
C GLY A 12 9.10 6.44 7.77
N ARG A 13 9.53 6.30 6.51
CA ARG A 13 9.83 4.98 5.90
C ARG A 13 10.95 4.24 6.64
N GLU A 14 12.04 4.93 6.98
CA GLU A 14 13.18 4.30 7.68
C GLU A 14 12.79 3.66 9.01
N ASP A 15 11.71 4.14 9.61
CA ASP A 15 11.21 3.66 10.89
C ASP A 15 10.15 2.58 10.75
N VAL A 16 9.71 2.24 9.52
CA VAL A 16 8.69 1.20 9.28
C VAL A 16 9.29 -0.17 9.63
N PRO A 17 8.82 -0.84 10.70
CA PRO A 17 9.23 -2.20 11.00
C PRO A 17 8.74 -3.14 9.92
N GLU A 18 9.50 -4.19 9.62
CA GLU A 18 9.03 -5.27 8.72
C GLU A 18 7.66 -5.82 9.16
N GLN A 19 7.40 -5.88 10.48
CA GLN A 19 6.11 -6.33 11.03
C GLN A 19 4.94 -5.38 10.73
N ALA A 20 5.19 -4.08 10.57
CA ALA A 20 4.14 -3.12 10.27
C ALA A 20 3.62 -3.28 8.83
N ALA A 21 4.44 -3.83 7.93
CA ALA A 21 3.99 -4.23 6.60
C ALA A 21 2.99 -5.40 6.67
N ASP A 22 3.19 -6.35 7.59
CA ASP A 22 2.26 -7.47 7.80
C ASP A 22 0.93 -7.00 8.40
N GLU A 23 0.97 -6.09 9.38
CA GLU A 23 -0.25 -5.47 9.95
C GLU A 23 -1.06 -4.70 8.91
N LEU A 24 -0.38 -3.99 8.00
CA LEU A 24 -1.01 -3.33 6.86
C LEU A 24 -1.68 -4.31 5.91
N ILE A 25 -1.03 -5.46 5.65
CA ILE A 25 -1.61 -6.50 4.80
C ILE A 25 -2.88 -7.05 5.45
N GLU A 26 -2.88 -7.30 6.75
CA GLU A 26 -4.07 -7.75 7.49
C GLU A 26 -5.18 -6.70 7.50
N ALA A 27 -4.85 -5.43 7.75
CA ALA A 27 -5.81 -4.33 7.67
C ALA A 27 -6.40 -4.21 6.25
N ALA A 28 -5.58 -4.33 5.22
CA ALA A 28 -6.01 -4.30 3.83
C ALA A 28 -6.93 -5.48 3.47
N ARG A 29 -6.66 -6.68 4.02
CA ARG A 29 -7.55 -7.85 3.86
C ARG A 29 -8.95 -7.59 4.39
N SER A 30 -9.10 -6.87 5.50
CA SER A 30 -10.41 -6.48 6.02
C SER A 30 -11.21 -5.58 5.04
N LEU A 31 -10.50 -4.86 4.15
CA LEU A 31 -11.06 -4.03 3.08
C LEU A 31 -11.27 -4.81 1.77
N GLY A 32 -11.03 -6.12 1.77
CA GLY A 32 -11.10 -6.99 0.61
C GLY A 32 -9.92 -6.85 -0.36
N VAL A 33 -8.82 -6.21 0.06
CA VAL A 33 -7.57 -6.17 -0.69
C VAL A 33 -6.84 -7.50 -0.51
N THR A 34 -6.42 -8.08 -1.63
CA THR A 34 -5.80 -9.41 -1.68
C THR A 34 -4.28 -9.33 -1.69
N GLU A 35 -3.71 -8.22 -2.16
CA GLU A 35 -2.27 -8.00 -2.20
C GLU A 35 -1.91 -6.52 -2.02
N VAL A 36 -0.85 -6.25 -1.27
CA VAL A 36 -0.35 -4.91 -0.98
C VAL A 36 1.08 -4.75 -1.51
N SER A 37 1.40 -3.58 -2.06
CA SER A 37 2.75 -3.16 -2.38
C SER A 37 3.06 -1.86 -1.64
N VAL A 38 4.13 -1.84 -0.86
CA VAL A 38 4.64 -0.60 -0.25
C VAL A 38 5.58 0.07 -1.25
N ALA A 39 5.44 1.38 -1.41
CA ALA A 39 6.24 2.22 -2.28
C ALA A 39 6.69 3.48 -1.53
N SER A 40 7.85 4.01 -1.86
CA SER A 40 8.38 5.24 -1.25
C SER A 40 8.86 6.28 -2.25
N CYS A 41 9.11 5.83 -3.48
CA CYS A 41 9.35 6.67 -4.64
C CYS A 41 8.42 6.21 -5.77
N GLU A 42 8.34 7.03 -6.82
CA GLU A 42 7.51 6.74 -7.99
C GLU A 42 7.92 5.42 -8.67
N GLU A 43 9.21 5.10 -8.68
CA GLU A 43 9.74 3.87 -9.29
C GLU A 43 9.26 2.61 -8.55
N ASP A 44 9.22 2.65 -7.21
CA ASP A 44 8.63 1.59 -6.39
C ASP A 44 7.13 1.44 -6.70
N ALA A 45 6.43 2.57 -6.86
CA ALA A 45 5.00 2.58 -7.12
C ALA A 45 4.68 1.97 -8.49
N VAL A 46 5.43 2.34 -9.53
CA VAL A 46 5.30 1.77 -10.88
C VAL A 46 5.62 0.28 -10.87
N SER A 47 6.71 -0.12 -10.20
CA SER A 47 7.10 -1.52 -10.07
C SER A 47 6.05 -2.35 -9.32
N GLY A 48 5.52 -1.80 -8.23
CA GLY A 48 4.45 -2.39 -7.45
C GLY A 48 3.15 -2.54 -8.23
N TRP A 49 2.76 -1.51 -8.97
CA TRP A 49 1.60 -1.53 -9.86
C TRP A 49 1.71 -2.64 -10.91
N TRP A 50 2.84 -2.71 -11.61
CA TRP A 50 3.09 -3.76 -12.60
C TRP A 50 3.05 -5.16 -11.99
N ARG A 51 3.64 -5.34 -10.81
CA ARG A 51 3.59 -6.61 -10.07
C ARG A 51 2.15 -7.03 -9.73
N LEU A 52 1.32 -6.10 -9.27
CA LEU A 52 -0.08 -6.37 -8.92
C LEU A 52 -0.89 -6.77 -10.16
N ILE A 53 -0.71 -6.08 -11.29
CA ILE A 53 -1.40 -6.40 -12.54
C ILE A 53 -1.00 -7.79 -13.05
N THR A 54 0.31 -8.07 -13.11
CA THR A 54 0.82 -9.36 -13.60
C THR A 54 0.43 -10.54 -12.71
N ARG A 55 0.11 -10.30 -11.43
CA ARG A 55 -0.48 -11.29 -10.51
C ARG A 55 -2.01 -11.42 -10.61
N GLY A 56 -2.63 -10.73 -11.57
CA GLY A 56 -4.05 -10.88 -11.90
C GLY A 56 -4.98 -10.06 -11.01
N MET A 57 -4.50 -8.97 -10.39
CA MET A 57 -5.38 -8.02 -9.71
C MET A 57 -6.27 -7.31 -10.73
N GLN A 58 -7.58 -7.28 -10.46
CA GLN A 58 -8.60 -6.70 -11.33
C GLN A 58 -8.87 -5.23 -11.01
N GLN A 59 -8.60 -4.83 -9.77
CA GLN A 59 -8.62 -3.44 -9.35
C GLN A 59 -7.33 -3.13 -8.61
N VAL A 60 -6.74 -1.98 -8.86
CA VAL A 60 -5.57 -1.50 -8.10
C VAL A 60 -5.86 -0.13 -7.53
N PHE A 61 -5.72 -0.01 -6.21
CA PHE A 61 -5.87 1.24 -5.47
C PHE A 61 -4.49 1.79 -5.11
N PHE A 62 -4.37 3.11 -5.05
CA PHE A 62 -3.19 3.83 -4.63
C PHE A 62 -3.57 4.74 -3.46
N VAL A 63 -2.81 4.66 -2.38
CA VAL A 63 -3.05 5.40 -1.14
C VAL A 63 -1.74 6.02 -0.71
N THR A 64 -1.74 7.31 -0.39
CA THR A 64 -0.59 7.95 0.25
C THR A 64 -0.72 7.85 1.76
N ALA A 65 0.34 7.41 2.43
CA ALA A 65 0.42 7.37 3.88
C ALA A 65 1.69 8.04 4.39
N SER A 66 1.67 8.42 5.65
CA SER A 66 2.86 8.68 6.46
C SER A 66 2.94 7.63 7.55
N TYR A 67 4.15 7.18 7.88
CA TYR A 67 4.36 6.33 9.05
C TYR A 67 4.76 7.21 10.22
N ASP A 68 4.02 7.11 11.32
CA ASP A 68 4.38 7.73 12.59
C ASP A 68 4.98 6.67 13.51
N ALA A 69 6.26 6.80 13.80
CA ALA A 69 7.01 5.85 14.64
C ALA A 69 6.63 5.94 16.13
N VAL A 70 6.05 7.06 16.59
CA VAL A 70 5.73 7.24 18.03
C VAL A 70 4.52 6.40 18.45
N PRO A 71 3.37 6.43 17.75
CA PRO A 71 2.30 5.46 17.93
C PRO A 71 2.52 4.16 17.13
N GLY A 72 3.54 4.09 16.26
CA GLY A 72 3.85 2.92 15.43
C GLY A 72 2.79 2.63 14.37
N ARG A 73 2.17 3.67 13.78
CA ARG A 73 0.99 3.52 12.90
C ARG A 73 1.12 4.24 11.57
N PHE A 74 0.40 3.73 10.59
CA PHE A 74 0.20 4.42 9.32
C PHE A 74 -0.96 5.41 9.43
N GLU A 75 -0.72 6.65 9.02
CA GLU A 75 -1.75 7.66 8.85
C GLU A 75 -2.00 7.87 7.36
N SER A 76 -3.24 7.59 6.92
CA SER A 76 -3.65 7.84 5.54
C SER A 76 -3.73 9.35 5.32
N ARG A 77 -2.99 9.85 4.32
CA ARG A 77 -3.01 11.27 3.95
C ARG A 77 -4.04 11.61 2.88
N SER A 78 -4.62 10.61 2.20
CA SER A 78 -5.53 10.86 1.08
C SER A 78 -6.62 9.81 0.93
N THR A 79 -7.62 10.15 0.12
CA THR A 79 -8.63 9.21 -0.34
C THR A 79 -7.99 8.23 -1.35
N PRO A 80 -8.24 6.92 -1.25
CA PRO A 80 -7.70 5.94 -2.20
C PRO A 80 -8.07 6.28 -3.65
N VAL A 81 -7.06 6.35 -4.52
CA VAL A 81 -7.23 6.57 -5.96
C VAL A 81 -7.26 5.21 -6.67
N ARG A 82 -8.21 5.00 -7.58
CA ARG A 82 -8.24 3.78 -8.41
C ARG A 82 -7.34 3.98 -9.64
N LEU A 83 -6.26 3.21 -9.74
CA LEU A 83 -5.33 3.24 -10.88
C LEU A 83 -5.73 2.29 -12.00
N TYR A 84 -6.42 1.20 -11.67
CA TYR A 84 -6.84 0.16 -12.61
C TYR A 84 -8.16 -0.44 -12.15
N GLY A 85 -9.05 -0.74 -13.10
CA GLY A 85 -10.37 -1.34 -12.86
C GLY A 85 -11.54 -0.52 -13.37
#